data_AF-A0A1J7I3X9-F1
#
_entry.id   AF-A0A1J7I3X9-F1
#
_cell.length_a   1.000
_cell.length_b   1.000
_cell.length_c   1.000
_cell.angle_alpha   90.00
_cell.angle_beta   90.00
_cell.angle_gamma   90.00
#
_symmetry.space_group_name_H-M   'P 1'
#
loop_
_entity.id
_entity.type
_entity.pdbx_description
1 polymer ?
#
loop_
_entity_poly.entity_id
_entity_poly.type
_entity_poly.pdbx_seq_one_letter_code
_entity_poly.pdbx_strand_id
1 'polypeptide(L)'
;MFSYEELKEMHYLHAAISETMRLYPPVPLDTRVCLNDDVLLDGTVIKKNWFMTYHTYAMGRMENLWGKDCTNFKPERWLENGVYGKESPFLFPVFHAGPRTCLGKDMAYIQMKSIVVCVRERFEIDAVDRDTCPEHLLSLTLRMKGGLPVRIRPSARNAT
;
A
#
# COMPACT_ATOMS: atom_id res chain seq x y z
N MET A 1 -12.37 -21.47 4.85
CA MET A 1 -12.43 -20.03 4.49
C MET A 1 -12.38 -19.28 5.79
N PHE A 2 -11.53 -18.27 5.92
CA PHE A 2 -11.34 -17.55 7.18
C PHE A 2 -12.53 -16.63 7.44
N SER A 3 -12.98 -16.59 8.68
CA SER A 3 -14.01 -15.69 9.17
C SER A 3 -13.52 -14.25 9.20
N TYR A 4 -14.46 -13.31 9.28
CA TYR A 4 -14.16 -11.89 9.37
C TYR A 4 -13.32 -11.54 10.61
N GLU A 5 -13.62 -12.16 11.76
CA GLU A 5 -12.87 -11.93 13.00
C GLU A 5 -11.46 -12.51 12.92
N GLU A 6 -11.27 -13.70 12.33
CA GLU A 6 -9.92 -14.25 12.09
C GLU A 6 -9.09 -13.32 11.20
N LEU A 7 -9.70 -12.73 10.16
CA LEU A 7 -9.00 -11.79 9.27
C LEU A 7 -8.59 -10.49 9.99
N LYS A 8 -9.36 -10.01 10.98
CA LYS A 8 -8.99 -8.83 11.77
C LYS A 8 -7.72 -9.06 12.56
N GLU A 9 -7.63 -10.22 13.23
CA GLU A 9 -6.50 -10.61 14.09
C GLU A 9 -5.19 -10.86 13.31
N MET A 10 -5.23 -10.95 11.98
CA MET A 10 -4.03 -11.08 11.14
C MET A 10 -3.26 -9.75 11.04
N HIS A 11 -2.62 -9.34 12.15
CA HIS A 11 -1.87 -8.09 12.25
C HIS A 11 -0.63 -8.06 11.35
N TYR A 12 0.17 -9.14 11.33
CA TYR A 12 1.35 -9.19 10.47
C TYR A 12 0.99 -9.12 8.98
N LEU A 13 -0.10 -9.77 8.57
CA LEU A 13 -0.58 -9.69 7.19
C LEU A 13 -1.09 -8.27 6.87
N HIS A 14 -1.77 -7.61 7.81
CA HIS A 14 -2.17 -6.21 7.65
C HIS A 14 -0.93 -5.34 7.45
N ALA A 15 0.09 -5.49 8.29
CA ALA A 15 1.35 -4.79 8.20
C ALA A 15 2.07 -5.02 6.86
N ALA A 16 2.12 -6.27 6.39
CA ALA A 16 2.74 -6.60 5.10
C ALA A 16 1.98 -5.98 3.92
N ILE A 17 0.65 -5.94 3.97
CA ILE A 17 -0.18 -5.27 2.96
C ILE A 17 0.04 -3.75 2.99
N SER A 18 0.07 -3.14 4.19
CA SER A 18 0.35 -1.70 4.35
C SER A 18 1.74 -1.34 3.83
N GLU A 19 2.76 -2.15 4.15
CA GLU A 19 4.12 -1.95 3.67
C GLU A 19 4.23 -2.11 2.14
N THR A 20 3.50 -3.07 1.58
CA THR A 20 3.39 -3.24 0.13
C THR A 20 2.82 -1.98 -0.51
N MET A 21 1.73 -1.43 0.02
CA MET A 21 1.10 -0.22 -0.53
C MET A 21 1.89 1.06 -0.24
N ARG A 22 2.74 1.09 0.80
CA ARG A 22 3.65 2.22 1.05
C ARG A 22 4.69 2.32 -0.06
N LEU A 23 5.28 1.19 -0.43
CA LEU A 23 6.25 1.13 -1.52
C LEU A 23 5.58 1.15 -2.89
N TYR A 24 4.44 0.49 -3.06
CA TYR A 24 3.76 0.34 -4.35
C TYR A 24 2.29 0.70 -4.21
N PRO A 25 1.96 1.98 -3.98
CA PRO A 25 0.59 2.44 -3.85
C PRO A 25 -0.20 2.19 -5.14
N PRO A 26 -1.46 1.72 -5.07
CA PRO A 26 -2.30 1.54 -6.25
C PRO A 26 -2.44 2.83 -7.06
N VAL A 27 -2.58 3.97 -6.39
CA VAL A 27 -2.60 5.32 -6.99
C VAL A 27 -1.36 6.09 -6.52
N PRO A 28 -0.33 6.23 -7.36
CA PRO A 28 0.98 6.77 -6.95
C PRO A 28 1.05 8.31 -6.89
N LEU A 29 0.05 8.99 -7.43
CA LEU A 29 -0.09 10.44 -7.48
C LEU A 29 -1.57 10.81 -7.53
N ASP A 30 -1.95 11.85 -6.79
CA ASP A 30 -3.32 12.35 -6.72
C ASP A 30 -3.30 13.87 -6.83
N THR A 31 -4.08 14.40 -7.76
CA THR A 31 -4.09 15.82 -8.13
C THR A 31 -5.42 16.46 -7.72
N ARG A 32 -5.34 17.65 -7.13
CA ARG A 32 -6.46 18.52 -6.77
C ARG A 32 -6.34 19.86 -7.49
N VAL A 33 -7.46 20.55 -7.63
CA VAL A 33 -7.51 21.91 -8.17
C VAL A 33 -7.86 22.88 -7.05
N CYS A 34 -7.08 23.94 -6.90
CA CYS A 34 -7.33 25.00 -5.94
C CYS A 34 -8.58 25.80 -6.37
N LEU A 35 -9.62 25.82 -5.54
CA LEU A 35 -10.84 26.61 -5.85
C LEU A 35 -10.65 28.10 -5.53
N ASN A 36 -9.75 28.41 -4.60
CA ASN A 36 -9.43 29.76 -4.13
C ASN A 36 -7.90 29.89 -3.97
N ASP A 37 -7.42 31.13 -3.89
CA ASP A 37 -6.08 31.44 -3.40
C ASP A 37 -5.94 30.99 -1.94
N ASP A 38 -4.75 30.53 -1.55
CA ASP A 38 -4.46 30.11 -0.18
C ASP A 38 -2.95 30.17 0.11
N VAL A 39 -2.57 29.94 1.36
CA VAL A 39 -1.17 29.85 1.82
C VAL A 39 -1.00 28.58 2.64
N LEU A 40 -0.08 27.71 2.21
CA LEU A 40 0.24 26.48 2.94
C LEU A 40 0.94 26.77 4.27
N LEU A 41 1.01 25.76 5.14
CA LEU A 41 1.60 25.87 6.48
C LEU A 41 3.07 26.32 6.48
N ASP A 42 3.79 26.10 5.39
CA ASP A 42 5.19 26.52 5.20
C ASP A 42 5.32 27.93 4.57
N GLY A 43 4.20 28.63 4.36
CA GLY A 43 4.15 29.93 3.73
C GLY A 43 4.05 29.90 2.20
N THR A 44 4.00 28.72 1.57
CA THR A 44 3.87 28.60 0.12
C THR A 44 2.52 29.14 -0.34
N VAL A 45 2.53 30.16 -1.21
CA VAL A 45 1.32 30.74 -1.80
C VAL A 45 0.83 29.85 -2.94
N ILE A 46 -0.45 29.50 -2.91
CA ILE A 46 -1.14 28.81 -4.00
C ILE A 46 -2.25 29.70 -4.56
N LYS A 47 -2.50 29.60 -5.87
CA LYS A 47 -3.50 30.41 -6.56
C LYS A 47 -4.68 29.58 -7.03
N LYS A 48 -5.83 30.23 -7.14
CA LYS A 48 -7.02 29.64 -7.78
C LYS A 48 -6.66 29.02 -9.13
N ASN A 49 -7.25 27.86 -9.39
CA ASN A 49 -7.05 27.00 -10.57
C ASN A 49 -5.68 26.33 -10.69
N TRP A 50 -4.77 26.48 -9.73
CA TRP A 50 -3.55 25.70 -9.72
C TRP A 50 -3.83 24.22 -9.42
N PHE A 51 -3.03 23.35 -10.02
CA PHE A 51 -3.02 21.94 -9.70
C PHE A 51 -2.06 21.68 -8.53
N MET A 52 -2.55 21.00 -7.52
CA MET A 52 -1.75 20.50 -6.41
C MET A 52 -1.71 18.98 -6.47
N THR A 53 -0.52 18.41 -6.53
CA THR A 53 -0.33 16.95 -6.60
C THR A 53 0.55 16.51 -5.44
N TYR A 54 0.11 15.50 -4.70
CA TYR A 54 1.00 14.78 -3.79
C TYR A 54 1.34 13.42 -4.39
N HIS A 55 2.59 13.00 -4.16
CA HIS A 55 3.15 11.79 -4.75
C HIS A 55 3.26 10.72 -3.66
N THR A 56 2.22 9.93 -3.46
CA THR A 56 2.21 8.83 -2.47
C THR A 56 3.39 7.87 -2.66
N TYR A 57 3.76 7.60 -3.92
CA TYR A 57 4.90 6.74 -4.26
C TYR A 57 6.24 7.32 -3.78
N ALA A 58 6.44 8.63 -3.95
CA ALA A 58 7.65 9.32 -3.52
C ALA A 58 7.66 9.45 -1.99
N MET A 59 6.55 9.90 -1.40
CA MET A 59 6.38 10.05 0.05
C MET A 59 6.67 8.75 0.80
N GLY A 60 6.25 7.61 0.26
CA GLY A 60 6.59 6.31 0.80
C GLY A 60 8.10 6.09 0.96
N ARG A 61 8.95 6.70 0.13
CA ARG A 61 10.41 6.49 0.12
C ARG A 61 11.22 7.66 0.69
N MET A 62 10.58 8.65 1.29
CA MET A 62 11.31 9.80 1.84
C MET A 62 11.92 9.46 3.20
N GLU A 63 13.25 9.65 3.34
CA GLU A 63 13.98 9.37 4.58
C GLU A 63 13.49 10.20 5.77
N ASN A 64 13.10 11.46 5.56
CA ASN A 64 12.57 12.31 6.62
C ASN A 64 11.19 11.85 7.15
N LEU A 65 10.46 11.02 6.40
CA LEU A 65 9.16 10.46 6.79
C LEU A 65 9.31 9.05 7.37
N TRP A 66 10.18 8.22 6.79
CA TRP A 66 10.23 6.77 7.07
C TRP A 66 11.59 6.29 7.63
N GLY A 67 12.55 7.20 7.82
CA GLY A 67 13.91 6.88 8.26
C GLY A 67 14.81 6.31 7.16
N LYS A 68 16.04 5.96 7.52
CA LYS A 68 17.07 5.45 6.59
C LYS A 68 16.71 4.14 5.90
N ASP A 69 15.81 3.36 6.50
CA ASP A 69 15.32 2.10 5.94
C ASP A 69 14.06 2.28 5.08
N CYS A 70 13.74 3.50 4.63
CA CYS A 70 12.54 3.83 3.86
C CYS A 70 12.39 3.01 2.57
N THR A 71 13.48 2.53 1.96
CA THR A 71 13.43 1.70 0.75
C THR A 71 13.22 0.22 1.05
N ASN A 72 13.39 -0.21 2.30
CA ASN A 72 13.31 -1.61 2.69
C ASN A 72 11.86 -2.01 2.90
N PHE A 73 11.49 -3.21 2.43
CA PHE A 73 10.24 -3.84 2.79
C PHE A 73 10.33 -4.40 4.21
N LYS A 74 9.72 -3.70 5.17
CA LYS A 74 9.77 -4.03 6.61
C LYS A 74 8.39 -3.92 7.25
N PRO A 75 7.54 -4.96 7.18
CA PRO A 75 6.23 -4.98 7.83
C PRO A 75 6.28 -4.65 9.33
N GLU A 76 7.38 -4.96 10.00
CA GLU A 76 7.56 -4.74 11.43
C GLU A 76 7.48 -3.25 11.81
N ARG A 77 7.66 -2.31 10.87
CA ARG A 77 7.51 -0.88 11.14
C ARG A 77 6.08 -0.48 11.52
N TRP A 78 5.10 -1.30 11.17
CA TRP A 78 3.69 -1.05 11.44
C TRP A 78 3.20 -1.74 12.72
N LEU A 79 4.08 -2.46 13.42
CA LEU A 79 3.73 -3.31 14.54
C LEU A 79 4.24 -2.73 15.85
N GLU A 80 3.36 -2.67 16.84
CA GLU A 80 3.70 -2.39 18.23
C GLU A 80 3.32 -3.64 19.04
N ASN A 81 4.33 -4.32 19.62
CA ASN A 81 4.14 -5.59 20.34
C ASN A 81 3.39 -6.66 19.52
N GLY A 82 3.62 -6.70 18.20
CA GLY A 82 2.97 -7.65 17.28
C GLY A 82 1.56 -7.26 16.84
N VAL A 83 1.01 -6.16 17.36
CA VAL A 83 -0.29 -5.62 17.00
C VAL A 83 -0.11 -4.51 15.98
N TYR A 84 -0.94 -4.49 14.94
CA TYR A 84 -0.90 -3.43 13.93
C TYR A 84 -1.32 -2.09 14.52
N GLY A 85 -0.42 -1.11 14.49
CA GLY A 85 -0.62 0.23 15.02
C GLY A 85 -1.47 1.11 14.09
N LYS A 86 -2.06 2.17 14.66
CA LYS A 86 -2.80 3.16 13.87
C LYS A 86 -1.84 4.22 13.33
N GLU A 87 -1.63 4.21 12.02
CA GLU A 87 -0.81 5.23 11.36
C GLU A 87 -1.59 6.49 10.97
N SER A 88 -0.85 7.62 10.94
CA SER A 88 -1.38 8.89 10.47
C SER A 88 -1.74 8.80 8.99
N PRO A 89 -2.99 9.12 8.58
CA PRO A 89 -3.37 9.11 7.17
C PRO A 89 -2.62 10.19 6.36
N PHE A 90 -1.95 11.14 7.01
CA PHE A 90 -1.11 12.14 6.36
C PHE A 90 0.33 11.64 6.11
N LEU A 91 0.82 10.69 6.91
CA LEU A 91 2.09 9.99 6.68
C LEU A 91 1.94 8.87 5.64
N PHE A 92 0.81 8.16 5.70
CA PHE A 92 0.45 7.07 4.78
C PHE A 92 -0.87 7.37 4.03
N PRO A 93 -0.87 8.27 3.03
CA PRO A 93 -2.08 8.74 2.35
C PRO A 93 -2.58 7.82 1.22
N VAL A 94 -2.31 6.50 1.27
CA VAL A 94 -2.76 5.54 0.24
C VAL A 94 -4.28 5.51 0.11
N PHE A 95 -4.99 5.71 1.21
CA PHE A 95 -6.45 5.82 1.25
C PHE A 95 -6.92 7.28 1.42
N HIS A 96 -6.07 8.25 1.11
CA HIS A 96 -6.24 9.67 1.38
C HIS A 96 -6.43 10.00 2.87
N ALA A 97 -6.66 11.28 3.16
CA ALA A 97 -6.93 11.78 4.49
C ALA A 97 -8.10 12.78 4.47
N GLY A 98 -8.66 13.07 5.64
CA GLY A 98 -9.71 14.08 5.81
C GLY A 98 -11.05 13.69 5.15
N PRO A 99 -11.87 14.68 4.72
CA PRO A 99 -13.23 14.44 4.20
C PRO A 99 -13.30 13.59 2.93
N ARG A 100 -12.17 13.39 2.25
CA ARG A 100 -12.07 12.59 1.01
C ARG A 100 -11.32 11.26 1.23
N THR A 101 -11.26 10.80 2.48
CA THR A 101 -10.74 9.46 2.81
C THR A 101 -11.55 8.40 2.06
N CYS A 102 -10.87 7.38 1.55
CA CYS A 102 -11.49 6.30 0.80
C CYS A 102 -12.45 5.49 1.69
N LEU A 103 -13.73 5.51 1.33
CA LEU A 103 -14.78 4.74 2.01
C LEU A 103 -14.56 3.22 1.90
N GLY A 104 -13.82 2.77 0.89
CA GLY A 104 -13.52 1.36 0.65
C GLY A 104 -12.32 0.82 1.43
N LYS A 105 -11.65 1.63 2.27
CA LYS A 105 -10.41 1.25 2.97
C LYS A 105 -10.53 -0.09 3.71
N ASP A 106 -11.52 -0.21 4.59
CA ASP A 106 -11.63 -1.40 5.45
C ASP A 106 -12.02 -2.64 4.63
N MET A 107 -12.93 -2.47 3.67
CA MET A 107 -13.29 -3.51 2.70
C MET A 107 -12.07 -4.00 1.92
N ALA A 108 -11.23 -3.08 1.44
CA ALA A 108 -10.03 -3.41 0.68
C ALA A 108 -9.05 -4.26 1.50
N TYR A 109 -8.80 -3.90 2.77
CA TYR A 109 -7.97 -4.72 3.65
C TYR A 109 -8.53 -6.12 3.85
N ILE A 110 -9.84 -6.26 4.10
CA ILE A 110 -10.48 -7.56 4.27
C ILE A 110 -10.33 -8.42 3.02
N GLN A 111 -10.59 -7.84 1.84
CA GLN A 111 -10.48 -8.54 0.56
C GLN A 111 -9.03 -8.95 0.27
N MET A 112 -8.06 -8.05 0.43
CA MET A 112 -6.65 -8.35 0.22
C MET A 112 -6.17 -9.46 1.16
N LYS A 113 -6.52 -9.38 2.46
CA LYS A 113 -6.19 -10.43 3.43
C LYS A 113 -6.80 -11.78 3.02
N SER A 114 -8.08 -11.78 2.65
CA SER A 114 -8.79 -12.99 2.21
C SER A 114 -8.12 -13.64 1.01
N ILE A 115 -7.72 -12.84 0.01
CA ILE A 115 -7.04 -13.33 -1.20
C ILE A 115 -5.69 -13.92 -0.84
N VAL A 116 -4.85 -13.17 -0.10
CA VAL A 116 -3.49 -13.63 0.24
C VAL A 116 -3.54 -14.95 1.01
N VAL A 117 -4.44 -15.07 1.97
CA VAL A 117 -4.56 -16.29 2.76
C VAL A 117 -5.09 -17.45 1.92
N CYS A 118 -6.15 -17.25 1.14
CA CYS A 118 -6.69 -18.30 0.26
C CYS A 118 -5.65 -18.80 -0.76
N VAL A 119 -4.85 -17.89 -1.31
CA VAL A 119 -3.78 -18.22 -2.25
C VAL A 119 -2.66 -18.98 -1.54
N ARG A 120 -2.18 -18.48 -0.40
CA ARG A 120 -1.10 -19.11 0.37
C ARG A 120 -1.46 -20.51 0.90
N GLU A 121 -2.69 -20.73 1.32
CA GLU A 121 -3.14 -22.04 1.80
C GLU A 121 -3.17 -23.09 0.67
N ARG A 122 -3.46 -22.65 -0.56
CA ARG A 122 -3.63 -23.54 -1.72
C ARG A 122 -2.37 -23.73 -2.53
N PHE A 123 -1.50 -22.74 -2.53
CA PHE A 123 -0.41 -22.64 -3.49
C PHE A 123 0.89 -22.17 -2.86
N GLU A 124 1.98 -22.78 -3.29
CA GLU A 124 3.31 -22.23 -3.20
C GLU A 124 3.58 -21.41 -4.48
N ILE A 125 4.00 -20.16 -4.29
CA ILE A 125 4.24 -19.21 -5.39
C ILE A 125 5.72 -18.84 -5.42
N ASP A 126 6.36 -19.12 -6.55
CA ASP A 126 7.72 -18.69 -6.85
C ASP A 126 7.71 -17.68 -8.00
N ALA A 127 8.14 -16.45 -7.74
CA ALA A 127 8.45 -15.52 -8.83
C ALA A 127 9.60 -16.08 -9.69
N VAL A 128 9.46 -15.99 -11.02
CA VAL A 128 10.44 -16.55 -11.97
C VAL A 128 11.74 -15.74 -11.98
N ASP A 129 11.63 -14.41 -11.91
CA ASP A 129 12.76 -13.48 -11.99
C ASP A 129 12.90 -12.67 -10.69
N ARG A 130 13.27 -13.34 -9.58
CA ARG A 130 13.30 -12.73 -8.24
C ARG A 130 14.31 -11.57 -8.10
N ASP A 131 15.36 -11.58 -8.89
CA ASP A 131 16.47 -10.62 -8.79
C ASP A 131 16.27 -9.38 -9.68
N THR A 132 15.21 -9.39 -10.50
CA THR A 132 14.93 -8.30 -11.44
C THR A 132 13.85 -7.39 -10.88
N CYS A 133 14.14 -6.09 -10.76
CA CYS A 133 13.13 -5.10 -10.43
C CYS A 133 12.16 -4.96 -11.62
N PRO A 134 10.85 -5.19 -11.44
CA PRO A 134 9.90 -5.11 -12.54
C PRO A 134 9.75 -3.68 -13.04
N GLU A 135 9.65 -3.51 -14.37
CA GLU A 135 9.23 -2.24 -14.94
C GLU A 135 7.78 -1.94 -14.52
N HIS A 136 7.51 -0.68 -14.20
CA HIS A 136 6.17 -0.24 -13.84
C HIS A 136 5.53 0.61 -14.94
N LEU A 137 4.24 0.37 -15.18
CA LEU A 137 3.40 1.22 -16.01
C LEU A 137 2.62 2.17 -15.10
N LEU A 138 2.88 3.46 -15.28
CA LEU A 138 2.09 4.52 -14.68
C LEU A 138 0.86 4.77 -15.57
N SER A 139 -0.28 4.25 -15.13
CA SER A 139 -1.61 4.51 -15.72
C SER A 139 -2.49 5.12 -14.63
N LEU A 140 -3.81 4.89 -14.66
CA LEU A 140 -4.68 5.23 -13.53
C LEU A 140 -4.22 4.54 -12.24
N THR A 141 -3.70 3.32 -12.36
CA THR A 141 -3.05 2.60 -11.27
C THR A 141 -1.60 2.23 -11.60
N LEU A 142 -0.78 2.08 -10.58
CA LEU A 142 0.58 1.55 -10.69
C LEU A 142 0.52 0.04 -10.91
N ARG A 143 1.02 -0.43 -12.05
CA ARG A 143 1.01 -1.85 -12.43
C ARG A 143 2.39 -2.30 -12.90
N MET A 144 2.71 -3.57 -12.75
CA MET A 144 3.90 -4.16 -13.37
C MET A 144 3.67 -4.33 -14.87
N LYS A 145 4.61 -3.85 -15.69
CA LYS A 145 4.61 -4.06 -17.13
C LYS A 145 4.80 -5.55 -17.41
N GLY A 146 3.87 -6.17 -18.14
CA GLY A 146 3.92 -7.61 -18.40
C GLY A 146 3.48 -8.50 -17.23
N GLY A 147 3.02 -7.92 -16.12
CA GLY A 147 2.59 -8.66 -14.93
C GLY A 147 3.75 -9.20 -14.07
N LEU A 148 3.45 -10.17 -13.21
CA LEU A 148 4.44 -10.88 -12.39
C LEU A 148 4.43 -12.37 -12.78
N PRO A 149 5.37 -12.82 -13.62
CA PRO A 149 5.49 -14.23 -13.94
C PRO A 149 5.80 -15.06 -12.69
N VAL A 150 4.92 -16.01 -12.37
CA VAL A 150 5.06 -16.88 -11.21
C VAL A 150 4.90 -18.34 -11.61
N ARG A 151 5.66 -19.20 -10.96
CA ARG A 151 5.44 -20.65 -10.93
C ARG A 151 4.59 -20.97 -9.71
N ILE A 152 3.51 -21.71 -9.95
CA ILE A 152 2.54 -22.09 -8.93
C ILE A 152 2.63 -23.60 -8.73
N ARG A 153 2.74 -24.05 -7.48
CA ARG A 153 2.61 -25.46 -7.10
C ARG A 153 1.51 -25.61 -6.06
N PRO A 154 0.73 -26.71 -6.05
CA PRO A 154 -0.17 -27.00 -4.93
C PRO A 154 0.62 -27.05 -3.62
N SER A 155 0.08 -26.43 -2.58
CA SER A 155 0.66 -26.50 -1.24
C SER A 155 0.56 -27.93 -0.68
N ALA A 156 1.63 -28.42 -0.07
CA ALA A 156 1.67 -29.75 0.57
C ALA A 156 0.59 -29.95 1.66
N ARG A 157 0.01 -28.86 2.18
CA ARG A 157 -1.07 -28.89 3.19
C ARG A 157 -2.41 -29.40 2.66
N ASN A 158 -2.61 -29.44 1.34
CA ASN A 158 -3.82 -29.98 0.72
C ASN A 158 -3.63 -31.39 0.12
N ALA A 159 -2.53 -32.08 0.45
CA ALA A 159 -2.27 -33.45 0.00
C ALA A 159 -2.86 -34.53 0.93
N THR A 160 -3.68 -34.14 1.92
CA THR A 160 -4.44 -35.00 2.84
C THR A 160 -5.88 -34.57 2.90
#